data_AF-A0A6N7CYH2-F1
#
_entry.id   AF-A0A6N7CYH2-F1
#
_cell.length_a   1.000
_cell.length_b   1.000
_cell.length_c   1.000
_cell.angle_alpha   90.00
_cell.angle_beta   90.00
_cell.angle_gamma   90.00
#
_symmetry.space_group_name_H-M   'P 1'
#
loop_
_entity.id
_entity.type
_entity.pdbx_description
1 polymer ?
#
loop_
_entity_poly.entity_id
_entity_poly.type
_entity_poly.pdbx_seq_one_letter_code
_entity_poly.pdbx_strand_id
1 'polypeptide(L)'
;MTKPVKYSAEVRERAVRMVLEHQDEHGSQWAAIASIAGKIGCTAEALRLWVRRAERDQGKRPGLTTDERERMKALERENRELRQANEILQGVGIFRPGGARPPLQAMTGFVAEHRNAYGVEPICRVLEIAPSTYYSQAVRQADPEARPDRWRRDQVLEVEVRRVWDENRQVYGVRKVWKQLLREGWQVARCTVERLMRRLGLRGVIRGKPGKTTTGDKAQPCPLDRVNRQFHAERPNALGAVSISVCEAVGELVSGC
;
A
#
# COMPACT_ATOMS: atom_id res chain seq x y z
N MET A 1 -50.72 -0.83 -9.10
CA MET A 1 -50.69 -1.02 -7.64
C MET A 1 -50.83 0.35 -6.99
N THR A 2 -51.97 0.64 -6.37
CA THR A 2 -52.21 1.90 -5.66
C THR A 2 -51.25 2.00 -4.47
N LYS A 3 -50.53 3.12 -4.35
CA LYS A 3 -49.64 3.36 -3.21
C LYS A 3 -50.50 3.31 -1.92
N PRO A 4 -50.13 2.53 -0.91
CA PRO A 4 -50.87 2.52 0.35
C PRO A 4 -50.86 3.92 0.94
N VAL A 5 -52.04 4.40 1.35
CA VAL A 5 -52.20 5.73 1.96
C VAL A 5 -51.36 5.77 3.24
N LYS A 6 -50.34 6.63 3.26
CA LYS A 6 -49.46 6.80 4.42
C LYS A 6 -50.02 7.90 5.31
N TYR A 7 -50.61 7.54 6.44
CA TYR A 7 -50.96 8.49 7.50
C TYR A 7 -49.68 9.04 8.15
N SER A 8 -49.65 10.35 8.44
CA SER A 8 -48.56 11.00 9.18
C SER A 8 -48.47 10.50 10.63
N ALA A 9 -47.30 10.66 11.26
CA ALA A 9 -47.09 10.23 12.65
C ALA A 9 -48.02 10.99 13.61
N GLU A 10 -48.16 12.31 13.43
CA GLU A 10 -49.04 13.17 14.24
C GLU A 10 -50.50 12.70 14.22
N VAL A 11 -51.01 12.31 13.05
CA VAL A 11 -52.40 11.81 12.92
C VAL A 11 -52.56 10.48 13.65
N ARG A 12 -51.54 9.60 13.63
CA ARG A 12 -51.58 8.32 14.34
C ARG A 12 -51.55 8.51 15.85
N GLU A 13 -50.65 9.36 16.34
CA GLU A 13 -50.49 9.65 17.76
C GLU A 13 -51.74 10.32 18.34
N ARG A 14 -52.31 11.29 17.61
CA ARG A 14 -53.57 11.94 17.98
C ARG A 14 -54.73 10.96 18.00
N ALA A 15 -54.83 10.09 16.99
CA ALA A 15 -55.89 9.08 16.91
C ALA A 15 -55.81 8.08 18.07
N VAL A 16 -54.62 7.59 18.38
CA VAL A 16 -54.39 6.66 19.51
C VAL A 16 -54.70 7.35 20.84
N ARG A 17 -54.26 8.60 21.03
CA ARG A 17 -54.55 9.38 22.24
C ARG A 17 -56.06 9.54 22.46
N MET A 18 -56.77 9.93 21.40
CA MET A 18 -58.23 10.11 21.45
C MET A 18 -58.96 8.81 21.81
N VAL A 19 -58.49 7.65 21.31
CA VAL A 19 -59.05 6.34 21.67
C VAL A 19 -58.81 6.02 23.14
N LEU A 20 -57.61 6.28 23.66
CA LEU A 20 -57.28 6.01 25.06
C LEU A 20 -58.04 6.94 26.03
N GLU A 21 -58.30 8.20 25.64
CA GLU A 21 -59.04 9.19 26.45
C GLU A 21 -60.54 8.88 26.51
N HIS A 22 -61.15 8.40 25.42
CA HIS A 22 -62.60 8.17 25.33
C HIS A 22 -62.99 6.69 25.46
N GLN A 23 -62.06 5.81 25.85
CA GLN A 23 -62.35 4.37 25.95
C GLN A 23 -63.39 4.03 27.03
N ASP A 24 -63.45 4.82 28.11
CA ASP A 24 -64.33 4.59 29.26
C ASP A 24 -65.77 5.09 29.00
N GLU A 25 -65.95 5.96 28.01
CA GLU A 25 -67.25 6.48 27.56
C GLU A 25 -67.99 5.50 26.62
N HIS A 26 -67.31 4.43 26.21
CA HIS A 26 -67.81 3.45 25.25
C HIS A 26 -67.86 2.04 25.88
N GLY A 27 -68.91 1.27 25.58
CA GLY A 27 -69.09 -0.08 26.13
C GLY A 27 -68.04 -1.12 25.69
N SER A 28 -67.17 -0.78 24.73
CA SER A 28 -66.00 -1.59 24.40
C SER A 28 -64.91 -0.77 23.70
N GLN A 29 -63.66 -1.20 23.83
CA GLN A 29 -62.52 -0.62 23.11
C GLN A 29 -62.75 -0.61 21.59
N TRP A 30 -63.43 -1.61 21.03
CA TRP A 30 -63.74 -1.67 19.60
C TRP A 30 -64.78 -0.62 19.19
N ALA A 31 -65.78 -0.34 20.03
CA ALA A 31 -66.75 0.71 19.77
C ALA A 31 -66.10 2.11 19.75
N ALA A 32 -65.16 2.37 20.68
CA ALA A 32 -64.35 3.58 20.68
C ALA A 32 -63.49 3.71 19.40
N ILE A 33 -62.82 2.62 19.00
CA ILE A 33 -62.01 2.58 17.78
C ILE A 33 -62.87 2.83 16.53
N ALA A 34 -64.05 2.21 16.40
CA ALA A 34 -64.90 2.37 15.24
C ALA A 34 -65.46 3.81 15.12
N SER A 35 -65.87 4.41 16.23
CA SER A 35 -66.35 5.79 16.30
C SER A 35 -65.27 6.79 15.91
N ILE A 36 -64.06 6.64 16.47
CA ILE A 36 -62.94 7.56 16.25
C ILE A 36 -62.33 7.39 14.85
N ALA A 37 -62.28 6.17 14.33
CA ALA A 37 -61.84 5.90 12.97
C ALA A 37 -62.69 6.65 11.92
N GLY A 38 -64.02 6.68 12.11
CA GLY A 38 -64.94 7.47 11.27
C GLY A 38 -64.69 8.98 11.33
N LYS A 39 -64.32 9.53 12.50
CA LYS A 39 -64.02 10.96 12.69
C LYS A 39 -62.68 11.39 12.08
N ILE A 40 -61.69 10.50 12.04
CA ILE A 40 -60.32 10.78 11.57
C ILE A 40 -60.15 10.45 10.07
N GLY A 41 -61.08 9.69 9.49
CA GLY A 41 -60.99 9.24 8.09
C GLY A 41 -59.98 8.10 7.89
N CYS A 42 -59.83 7.23 8.89
CA CYS A 42 -59.00 6.03 8.79
C CYS A 42 -59.83 4.75 8.95
N THR A 43 -59.30 3.63 8.47
CA THR A 43 -59.96 2.33 8.66
C THR A 43 -59.87 1.92 10.14
N ALA A 44 -60.96 1.41 10.72
CA ALA A 44 -60.98 0.93 12.11
C ALA A 44 -59.90 -0.13 12.40
N GLU A 45 -59.53 -0.94 11.40
CA GLU A 45 -58.47 -1.93 11.53
C GLU A 45 -57.06 -1.31 11.67
N ALA A 46 -56.76 -0.26 10.90
CA ALA A 46 -55.50 0.49 11.05
C ALA A 46 -55.39 1.14 12.43
N LEU A 47 -56.47 1.75 12.93
CA LEU A 47 -56.50 2.36 14.25
C LEU A 47 -56.33 1.31 15.36
N ARG A 48 -56.97 0.14 15.23
CA ARG A 48 -56.77 -1.00 16.15
C ARG A 48 -55.31 -1.46 16.19
N LEU A 49 -54.62 -1.51 15.04
CA LEU A 49 -53.21 -1.87 14.98
C LEU A 49 -52.30 -0.83 15.65
N TRP A 50 -52.62 0.46 15.53
CA TRP A 50 -51.88 1.53 16.21
C TRP A 50 -52.08 1.51 17.72
N VAL A 51 -53.33 1.34 18.19
CA VAL A 51 -53.64 1.23 19.63
C VAL A 51 -52.95 0.01 20.23
N ARG A 52 -53.01 -1.16 19.56
CA ARG A 52 -52.28 -2.36 20.01
C ARG A 52 -50.77 -2.19 20.03
N ARG A 53 -50.21 -1.34 19.16
CA ARG A 53 -48.78 -1.03 19.16
C ARG A 53 -48.44 -0.13 20.34
N ALA A 54 -49.20 0.94 20.56
CA ALA A 54 -49.03 1.82 21.71
C ALA A 54 -49.23 1.11 23.05
N GLU A 55 -50.18 0.17 23.15
CA GLU A 55 -50.35 -0.68 24.34
C GLU A 55 -49.15 -1.60 24.59
N ARG A 56 -48.46 -2.07 23.54
CA ARG A 56 -47.19 -2.81 23.68
C ARG A 56 -46.06 -1.89 24.09
N ASP A 57 -45.97 -0.70 23.51
CA ASP A 57 -44.97 0.30 23.87
C ASP A 57 -45.14 0.79 25.32
N GLN A 58 -46.38 0.78 25.85
CA GLN A 58 -46.70 1.04 27.27
C GLN A 58 -46.58 -0.20 28.17
N GLY A 59 -46.18 -1.37 27.66
CA GLY A 59 -46.04 -2.61 28.44
C GLY A 59 -47.36 -3.27 28.87
N LYS A 60 -48.52 -2.77 28.43
CA LYS A 60 -49.85 -3.31 28.76
C LYS A 60 -50.17 -4.60 27.99
N ARG A 61 -49.43 -4.90 26.92
CA ARG A 61 -49.55 -6.13 26.13
C ARG A 61 -48.22 -6.82 25.93
N PRO A 62 -48.19 -8.17 25.88
CA PRO A 62 -46.98 -8.91 25.57
C PRO A 62 -46.52 -8.65 24.11
N GLY A 63 -45.20 -8.50 23.96
CA GLY A 63 -44.50 -8.35 22.68
C GLY A 63 -43.44 -7.25 22.73
N LEU A 64 -42.48 -7.33 21.80
CA LEU A 64 -41.41 -6.32 21.67
C LEU A 64 -41.98 -4.94 21.37
N THR A 65 -41.51 -3.94 22.12
CA THR A 65 -41.80 -2.53 21.87
C THR A 65 -41.24 -2.09 20.51
N THR A 66 -41.75 -0.99 19.98
CA THR A 66 -41.29 -0.41 18.72
C THR A 66 -39.80 -0.07 18.81
N ASP A 67 -39.38 0.53 19.93
CA ASP A 67 -37.98 0.86 20.21
C ASP A 67 -37.10 -0.39 20.32
N GLU A 68 -37.56 -1.44 21.00
CA GLU A 68 -36.83 -2.71 21.08
C GLU A 68 -36.65 -3.35 19.71
N ARG A 69 -37.66 -3.31 18.84
CA ARG A 69 -37.56 -3.84 17.48
C ARG A 69 -36.57 -3.04 16.63
N GLU A 70 -36.54 -1.72 16.79
CA GLU A 70 -35.59 -0.87 16.07
C GLU A 70 -34.17 -1.08 16.57
N ARG A 71 -33.97 -1.20 17.88
CA ARG A 71 -32.68 -1.56 18.49
C ARG A 71 -32.20 -2.92 18.03
N MET A 72 -33.06 -3.94 18.04
CA MET A 72 -32.72 -5.28 17.55
C MET A 72 -32.27 -5.24 16.09
N LYS A 73 -32.98 -4.51 15.23
CA LYS A 73 -32.57 -4.34 13.83
C LYS A 73 -31.24 -3.61 13.69
N ALA A 74 -30.99 -2.58 14.50
CA ALA A 74 -29.72 -1.86 14.49
C ALA A 74 -28.58 -2.77 14.94
N LEU A 75 -28.76 -3.48 16.05
CA LEU A 75 -27.78 -4.43 16.58
C LEU A 75 -27.53 -5.61 15.65
N GLU A 76 -28.55 -6.11 14.94
CA GLU A 76 -28.38 -7.16 13.93
C GLU A 76 -27.57 -6.67 12.74
N ARG A 77 -27.76 -5.41 12.31
CA ARG A 77 -26.95 -4.79 11.26
C ARG A 77 -25.51 -4.62 11.71
N GLU A 78 -25.30 -4.07 12.90
CA GLU A 78 -23.97 -3.90 13.49
C GLU A 78 -23.24 -5.24 13.65
N ASN A 79 -23.92 -6.27 14.16
CA ASN A 79 -23.33 -7.62 14.27
C ASN A 79 -22.95 -8.21 12.91
N ARG A 80 -23.73 -7.96 11.85
CA ARG A 80 -23.36 -8.41 10.50
C ARG A 80 -22.11 -7.70 10.01
N GLU A 81 -22.03 -6.39 10.18
CA GLU A 81 -20.86 -5.59 9.81
C GLU A 81 -19.61 -6.01 10.61
N LEU A 82 -19.74 -6.22 11.91
CA LEU A 82 -18.65 -6.67 12.77
C LEU A 82 -18.20 -8.09 12.43
N ARG A 83 -19.12 -9.01 12.13
CA ARG A 83 -18.77 -10.37 11.67
C ARG A 83 -18.01 -10.33 10.35
N GLN A 84 -18.48 -9.53 9.39
CA GLN A 84 -17.80 -9.34 8.13
C GLN A 84 -16.39 -8.73 8.34
N ALA A 85 -16.25 -7.74 9.22
CA ALA A 85 -14.97 -7.13 9.55
C ALA A 85 -14.01 -8.14 10.19
N ASN A 86 -14.49 -8.98 11.10
CA ASN A 86 -13.69 -10.03 11.72
C ASN A 86 -13.23 -11.10 10.71
N GLU A 87 -14.08 -11.49 9.77
CA GLU A 87 -13.73 -12.43 8.71
C GLU A 87 -12.64 -11.84 7.80
N ILE A 88 -12.75 -10.57 7.44
CA ILE A 88 -11.70 -9.83 6.73
C ILE A 88 -10.41 -9.82 7.57
N LEU A 89 -10.48 -9.49 8.86
CA LEU A 89 -9.31 -9.47 9.75
C LEU A 89 -8.65 -10.84 9.89
N GLN A 90 -9.42 -11.93 9.91
CA GLN A 90 -8.88 -13.29 9.91
C GLN A 90 -8.15 -13.60 8.60
N GLY A 91 -8.70 -13.22 7.45
CA GLY A 91 -7.99 -13.31 6.16
C GLY A 91 -6.73 -12.42 6.10
N VAL A 92 -6.77 -11.26 6.78
CA VAL A 92 -5.66 -10.33 6.96
C VAL A 92 -4.65 -10.85 7.99
N GLY A 93 -4.95 -11.89 8.77
CA GLY A 93 -4.02 -12.54 9.70
C GLY A 93 -2.72 -13.00 9.02
N ILE A 94 -2.73 -13.13 7.69
CA ILE A 94 -1.57 -13.37 6.82
C ILE A 94 -0.53 -12.22 6.90
N PHE A 95 -0.94 -11.01 7.25
CA PHE A 95 -0.10 -9.82 7.27
C PHE A 95 0.79 -9.65 8.51
N ARG A 96 0.89 -10.66 9.39
CA ARG A 96 1.83 -10.64 10.54
C ARG A 96 2.53 -11.99 10.74
N PRO A 97 3.86 -11.95 10.96
CA PRO A 97 4.40 -11.58 12.28
C PRO A 97 5.38 -10.38 12.21
N GLY A 98 5.20 -9.37 13.07
CA GLY A 98 6.19 -8.29 13.24
C GLY A 98 5.68 -6.86 13.43
N GLY A 99 4.37 -6.61 13.45
CA GLY A 99 3.81 -5.30 13.80
C GLY A 99 3.85 -4.22 12.70
N ALA A 100 4.74 -4.34 11.72
CA ALA A 100 4.86 -3.39 10.61
C ALA A 100 3.62 -3.44 9.68
N ARG A 101 3.19 -2.26 9.20
CA ARG A 101 2.15 -2.14 8.18
C ARG A 101 2.64 -2.84 6.89
N PRO A 102 1.84 -3.73 6.28
CA PRO A 102 2.21 -4.40 5.04
C PRO A 102 2.50 -3.42 3.91
N PRO A 103 3.33 -3.80 2.93
CA PRO A 103 3.55 -2.95 1.76
C PRO A 103 2.22 -2.74 1.01
N LEU A 104 2.02 -1.53 0.48
CA LEU A 104 0.79 -1.13 -0.22
C LEU A 104 0.40 -2.11 -1.35
N GLN A 105 1.38 -2.71 -2.03
CA GLN A 105 1.13 -3.72 -3.07
C GLN A 105 0.44 -4.97 -2.52
N ALA A 106 0.83 -5.46 -1.35
CA ALA A 106 0.22 -6.65 -0.76
C ALA A 106 -1.21 -6.34 -0.28
N MET A 107 -1.43 -5.15 0.29
CA MET A 107 -2.77 -4.71 0.71
C MET A 107 -3.72 -4.54 -0.49
N THR A 108 -3.25 -3.90 -1.58
CA THR A 108 -4.05 -3.74 -2.80
C THR A 108 -4.28 -5.06 -3.53
N GLY A 109 -3.33 -6.00 -3.49
CA GLY A 109 -3.53 -7.37 -3.96
C GLY A 109 -4.64 -8.09 -3.21
N PHE A 110 -4.63 -8.01 -1.87
CA PHE A 110 -5.69 -8.59 -1.03
C PHE A 110 -7.06 -7.99 -1.33
N VAL A 111 -7.15 -6.66 -1.48
CA VAL A 111 -8.39 -5.99 -1.90
C VAL A 111 -8.86 -6.51 -3.25
N ALA A 112 -7.95 -6.65 -4.22
CA ALA A 112 -8.30 -7.16 -5.54
C ALA A 112 -8.84 -8.60 -5.49
N GLU A 113 -8.27 -9.48 -4.66
CA GLU A 113 -8.71 -10.86 -4.51
C GLU A 113 -10.10 -10.97 -3.85
N HIS A 114 -10.34 -10.21 -2.79
CA HIS A 114 -11.55 -10.33 -1.97
C HIS A 114 -12.67 -9.34 -2.34
N ARG A 115 -12.47 -8.49 -3.35
CA ARG A 115 -13.45 -7.47 -3.77
C ARG A 115 -14.83 -8.03 -4.12
N ASN A 116 -14.88 -9.26 -4.66
CA ASN A 116 -16.13 -9.88 -5.09
C ASN A 116 -16.96 -10.41 -3.90
N ALA A 117 -16.30 -10.78 -2.80
CA ALA A 117 -16.95 -11.35 -1.63
C ALA A 117 -17.46 -10.26 -0.68
N TYR A 118 -16.64 -9.24 -0.39
CA TYR A 118 -16.96 -8.23 0.63
C TYR A 118 -17.19 -6.83 0.07
N GLY A 119 -16.82 -6.56 -1.18
CA GLY A 119 -16.74 -5.20 -1.71
C GLY A 119 -15.46 -4.47 -1.28
N VAL A 120 -15.08 -3.45 -2.05
CA VAL A 120 -13.83 -2.71 -1.83
C VAL A 120 -13.89 -1.87 -0.56
N GLU A 121 -15.02 -1.20 -0.29
CA GLU A 121 -15.15 -0.25 0.80
C GLU A 121 -15.05 -0.89 2.20
N PRO A 122 -15.71 -2.04 2.49
CA PRO A 122 -15.54 -2.72 3.77
C PRO A 122 -14.11 -3.19 4.02
N ILE A 123 -13.43 -3.73 3.00
CA ILE A 123 -12.03 -4.16 3.11
C ILE A 123 -11.12 -2.96 3.39
N CYS A 124 -11.31 -1.87 2.65
CA CYS A 124 -10.55 -0.63 2.82
C CYS A 124 -10.73 -0.02 4.22
N ARG A 125 -11.94 -0.09 4.78
CA ARG A 125 -12.24 0.38 6.15
C ARG A 125 -11.48 -0.44 7.19
N VAL A 126 -11.46 -1.76 7.07
CA VAL A 126 -10.73 -2.66 7.99
C VAL A 126 -9.22 -2.51 7.86
N LEU A 127 -8.71 -2.33 6.64
CA LEU A 127 -7.28 -2.15 6.37
C LEU A 127 -6.76 -0.73 6.59
N GLU A 128 -7.64 0.20 6.97
CA GLU A 128 -7.34 1.63 7.13
C GLU A 128 -6.65 2.23 5.88
N ILE A 129 -7.18 1.90 4.70
CA ILE A 129 -6.75 2.47 3.41
C ILE A 129 -7.93 3.24 2.81
N ALA A 130 -7.68 4.42 2.24
CA ALA A 130 -8.68 5.12 1.45
C ALA A 130 -9.04 4.34 0.16
N PRO A 131 -10.33 4.12 -0.17
CA PRO A 131 -10.74 3.46 -1.41
C PRO A 131 -10.18 4.13 -2.68
N SER A 132 -10.00 5.45 -2.66
CA SER A 132 -9.37 6.21 -3.75
C SER A 132 -7.93 5.75 -4.03
N THR A 133 -7.19 5.34 -3.00
CA THR A 133 -5.84 4.77 -3.15
C THR A 133 -5.89 3.46 -3.93
N TYR A 134 -6.86 2.58 -3.64
CA TYR A 134 -7.03 1.34 -4.38
C TYR A 134 -7.37 1.59 -5.85
N TYR A 135 -8.38 2.40 -6.13
CA TYR A 135 -8.79 2.69 -7.51
C TYR A 135 -7.71 3.44 -8.30
N SER A 136 -7.04 4.42 -7.70
CA SER A 136 -5.93 5.12 -8.38
C SER A 136 -4.77 4.17 -8.71
N GLN A 137 -4.48 3.20 -7.85
CA GLN A 137 -3.48 2.19 -8.13
C GLN A 137 -3.94 1.19 -9.20
N ALA A 138 -5.21 0.76 -9.17
CA ALA A 138 -5.78 -0.10 -10.20
C ALA A 138 -5.73 0.57 -11.59
N VAL A 139 -6.05 1.86 -11.68
CA VAL A 139 -5.92 2.65 -12.92
C VAL A 139 -4.48 2.70 -13.39
N ARG A 140 -3.51 3.01 -12.51
CA ARG A 140 -2.07 3.02 -12.86
C ARG A 140 -1.52 1.66 -13.29
N GLN A 141 -2.16 0.56 -12.89
CA GLN A 141 -1.78 -0.79 -13.29
C GLN A 141 -2.37 -1.16 -14.65
N ALA A 142 -3.64 -0.83 -14.88
CA ALA A 142 -4.33 -1.09 -16.13
C ALA A 142 -3.82 -0.21 -17.28
N ASP A 143 -3.56 1.06 -17.00
CA ASP A 143 -3.08 2.03 -17.98
C ASP A 143 -1.64 2.49 -17.66
N PRO A 144 -0.66 2.11 -18.49
CA PRO A 144 0.72 2.59 -18.39
C PRO A 144 0.85 4.11 -18.53
N GLU A 145 -0.05 4.80 -19.24
CA GLU A 145 0.00 6.25 -19.46
C GLU A 145 -0.46 7.04 -18.23
N ALA A 146 -1.35 6.47 -17.42
CA ALA A 146 -1.81 7.05 -16.16
C ALA A 146 -0.73 7.04 -15.05
N ARG A 147 0.47 6.48 -15.33
CA ARG A 147 1.58 6.47 -14.39
C ARG A 147 2.26 7.85 -14.31
N PRO A 148 2.79 8.23 -13.14
CA PRO A 148 3.47 9.51 -12.99
C PRO A 148 4.61 9.70 -14.00
N ASP A 149 4.81 10.92 -14.49
CA ASP A 149 5.86 11.27 -15.46
C ASP A 149 7.24 10.77 -15.05
N ARG A 150 7.55 10.84 -13.75
CA ARG A 150 8.81 10.32 -13.21
C ARG A 150 9.01 8.84 -13.50
N TRP A 151 7.94 8.03 -13.39
CA TRP A 151 8.02 6.59 -13.70
C TRP A 151 8.31 6.37 -15.19
N ARG A 152 7.64 7.13 -16.06
CA ARG A 152 7.88 7.08 -17.51
C ARG A 152 9.31 7.48 -17.87
N ARG A 153 9.80 8.59 -17.32
CA ARG A 153 11.20 9.03 -17.48
C ARG A 153 12.20 7.99 -16.96
N ASP A 154 11.95 7.42 -15.80
CA ASP A 154 12.80 6.39 -15.22
C ASP A 154 12.88 5.14 -16.11
N GLN A 155 11.77 4.72 -16.74
CA GLN A 155 11.77 3.57 -17.66
C GLN A 155 12.63 3.81 -18.90
N VAL A 156 12.54 4.99 -19.51
CA VAL A 156 13.41 5.36 -20.64
C VAL A 156 14.87 5.41 -20.20
N LEU A 157 15.15 6.05 -19.07
CA LEU A 157 16.51 6.16 -18.52
C LEU A 157 17.12 4.82 -18.14
N GLU A 158 16.33 3.84 -17.71
CA GLU A 158 16.82 2.50 -17.39
C GLU A 158 17.39 1.77 -18.60
N VAL A 159 16.73 1.92 -19.76
CA VAL A 159 17.22 1.34 -21.01
C VAL A 159 18.57 1.95 -21.37
N GLU A 160 18.70 3.27 -21.26
CA GLU A 160 19.96 3.98 -21.57
C GLU A 160 21.07 3.68 -20.57
N VAL A 161 20.75 3.66 -19.28
CA VAL A 161 21.72 3.28 -18.22
C VAL A 161 22.25 1.87 -18.46
N ARG A 162 21.38 0.93 -18.83
CA ARG A 162 21.77 -0.44 -19.15
C ARG A 162 22.61 -0.49 -20.43
N ARG A 163 22.17 0.18 -21.50
CA ARG A 163 22.90 0.27 -22.77
C ARG A 163 24.33 0.75 -22.56
N VAL A 164 24.50 1.90 -21.89
CA VAL A 164 25.83 2.47 -21.60
C VAL A 164 26.67 1.52 -20.75
N TRP A 165 26.07 0.81 -19.80
CA TRP A 165 26.80 -0.14 -18.96
C TRP A 165 27.26 -1.37 -19.75
N ASP A 166 26.41 -1.93 -20.61
CA ASP A 166 26.72 -3.09 -21.44
C ASP A 166 27.76 -2.76 -22.52
N GLU A 167 27.63 -1.64 -23.22
CA GLU A 167 28.60 -1.16 -24.22
C GLU A 167 30.01 -0.96 -23.61
N ASN A 168 30.08 -0.56 -22.34
CA ASN A 168 31.35 -0.35 -21.64
C ASN A 168 31.81 -1.60 -20.87
N ARG A 169 31.40 -2.80 -21.33
CA ARG A 169 31.76 -4.11 -20.77
C ARG A 169 31.56 -4.19 -19.26
N GLN A 170 30.52 -3.54 -18.75
CA GLN A 170 30.14 -3.58 -17.34
C GLN A 170 31.18 -2.99 -16.37
N VAL A 171 32.23 -2.33 -16.89
CA VAL A 171 33.29 -1.70 -16.10
C VAL A 171 32.80 -0.42 -15.43
N TYR A 172 31.82 0.26 -16.04
CA TYR A 172 31.41 1.58 -15.59
C TYR A 172 30.53 1.52 -14.34
N GLY A 173 30.99 2.17 -13.27
CA GLY A 173 30.16 2.48 -12.11
C GLY A 173 29.34 3.75 -12.31
N VAL A 174 28.50 4.07 -11.32
CA VAL A 174 27.58 5.23 -11.29
C VAL A 174 28.18 6.51 -11.86
N ARG A 175 29.39 6.89 -11.42
CA ARG A 175 30.02 8.16 -11.85
C ARG A 175 30.37 8.17 -13.34
N LYS A 176 30.80 7.03 -13.90
CA LYS A 176 31.20 6.94 -15.31
C LYS A 176 29.97 6.87 -16.21
N VAL A 177 28.96 6.08 -15.83
CA VAL A 177 27.67 6.03 -16.52
C VAL A 177 27.02 7.41 -16.54
N TRP A 178 26.97 8.10 -15.40
CA TRP A 178 26.41 9.46 -15.32
C TRP A 178 27.14 10.46 -16.23
N LYS A 179 28.48 10.44 -16.25
CA LYS A 179 29.26 11.30 -17.15
C LYS A 179 29.02 10.97 -18.62
N GLN A 180 28.85 9.70 -18.95
CA GLN A 180 28.59 9.27 -20.33
C GLN A 180 27.20 9.73 -20.79
N LEU A 181 26.17 9.53 -19.96
CA LEU A 181 24.82 10.03 -20.23
C LEU A 181 24.79 11.56 -20.43
N LEU A 182 25.54 12.32 -19.61
CA LEU A 182 25.66 13.77 -19.79
C LEU A 182 26.30 14.16 -21.12
N ARG A 183 27.29 13.39 -21.61
CA ARG A 183 27.93 13.63 -22.92
C ARG A 183 26.99 13.35 -24.09
N GLU A 184 26.07 12.41 -23.90
CA GLU A 184 25.05 12.04 -24.89
C GLU A 184 23.82 12.96 -24.84
N GLY A 185 23.83 14.00 -23.98
CA GLY A 185 22.78 15.03 -23.92
C GLY A 185 21.67 14.78 -22.89
N TRP A 186 21.77 13.72 -22.09
CA TRP A 186 20.78 13.42 -21.06
C TRP A 186 20.93 14.33 -19.83
N GLN A 187 19.90 15.13 -19.52
CA GLN A 187 19.88 15.95 -18.31
C GLN A 187 19.43 15.13 -17.08
N VAL A 188 20.38 14.47 -16.42
CA VAL A 188 20.10 13.58 -15.29
C VAL A 188 21.03 13.86 -14.12
N ALA A 189 20.48 13.89 -12.91
CA ALA A 189 21.25 13.98 -11.68
C ALA A 189 21.98 12.66 -11.37
N ARG A 190 23.18 12.76 -10.78
CA ARG A 190 23.97 11.58 -10.38
C ARG A 190 23.19 10.62 -9.46
N CYS A 191 22.42 11.15 -8.51
CA CYS A 191 21.62 10.35 -7.58
C CYS A 191 20.51 9.54 -8.28
N THR A 192 19.99 10.03 -9.41
CA THR A 192 19.02 9.29 -10.24
C THR A 192 19.67 8.07 -10.86
N VAL A 193 20.85 8.24 -11.49
CA VAL A 193 21.61 7.12 -12.08
C VAL A 193 21.98 6.10 -11.01
N GLU A 194 22.41 6.56 -9.84
CA GLU A 194 22.73 5.68 -8.71
C GLU A 194 21.54 4.84 -8.28
N ARG A 195 20.37 5.47 -8.11
CA ARG A 195 19.13 4.78 -7.74
C ARG A 195 18.72 3.77 -8.81
N LEU A 196 18.79 4.12 -10.09
CA LEU A 196 18.42 3.22 -11.19
C LEU A 196 19.40 2.05 -11.31
N MET A 197 20.71 2.27 -11.22
CA MET A 197 21.70 1.19 -11.19
C MET A 197 21.45 0.23 -10.02
N ARG A 198 21.14 0.74 -8.82
CA ARG A 198 20.77 -0.12 -7.67
C ARG A 198 19.50 -0.92 -7.95
N ARG A 199 18.46 -0.30 -8.52
CA ARG A 199 17.19 -0.99 -8.87
C ARG A 199 17.40 -2.09 -9.90
N LEU A 200 18.28 -1.88 -10.87
CA LEU A 200 18.62 -2.84 -11.92
C LEU A 200 19.68 -3.87 -11.48
N GLY A 201 20.27 -3.73 -10.29
CA GLY A 201 21.36 -4.60 -9.82
C GLY A 201 22.71 -4.37 -10.51
N LEU A 202 22.86 -3.28 -11.27
CA LEU A 202 24.08 -2.97 -12.03
C LEU A 202 25.17 -2.45 -11.11
N ARG A 203 26.37 -3.02 -11.23
CA ARG A 203 27.56 -2.57 -10.50
C ARG A 203 28.72 -2.43 -11.47
N GLY A 204 29.51 -1.39 -11.28
CA GLY A 204 30.78 -1.24 -12.00
C GLY A 204 31.90 -2.00 -11.29
N VAL A 205 32.92 -2.38 -12.06
CA VAL A 205 34.12 -3.01 -11.52
C VAL A 205 34.87 -2.03 -10.61
N ILE A 206 35.11 -2.45 -9.37
CA ILE A 206 35.98 -1.75 -8.43
C ILE A 206 37.38 -2.38 -8.55
N ARG A 207 38.42 -1.57 -8.79
CA ARG A 207 39.80 -2.07 -8.72
C ARG A 207 40.03 -2.62 -7.31
N GLY A 208 40.38 -3.89 -7.21
CA GLY A 208 40.76 -4.52 -5.95
C GLY A 208 41.97 -3.82 -5.30
N LYS A 209 42.24 -4.16 -4.05
CA LYS A 209 43.45 -3.69 -3.36
C LYS A 209 44.66 -4.11 -4.20
N PRO A 210 45.57 -3.18 -4.57
CA PRO A 210 46.78 -3.57 -5.26
C PRO A 210 47.53 -4.57 -4.37
N GLY A 211 47.87 -5.73 -4.92
CA GLY A 211 48.76 -6.68 -4.26
C GLY A 211 50.09 -5.98 -4.01
N LYS A 212 50.62 -6.09 -2.80
CA LYS A 212 51.98 -5.63 -2.52
C LYS A 212 52.92 -6.71 -3.05
N THR A 213 53.31 -6.60 -4.32
CA THR A 213 54.18 -7.59 -4.98
C THR A 213 55.57 -7.65 -4.37
N THR A 214 56.00 -6.60 -3.67
CA THR A 214 57.36 -6.51 -3.15
C THR A 214 57.35 -6.04 -1.70
N THR A 215 57.77 -6.92 -0.80
CA THR A 215 58.16 -6.52 0.56
C THR A 215 59.68 -6.44 0.56
N GLY A 216 60.22 -5.24 0.44
CA GLY A 216 61.67 -5.03 0.41
C GLY A 216 62.33 -5.52 1.70
N ASP A 217 63.34 -6.37 1.57
CA ASP A 217 64.16 -6.82 2.69
C ASP A 217 65.06 -5.67 3.16
N LYS A 218 64.92 -5.28 4.44
CA LYS A 218 65.70 -4.19 5.04
C LYS A 218 67.13 -4.62 5.40
N ALA A 219 67.42 -5.93 5.39
CA ALA A 219 68.73 -6.47 5.70
C ALA A 219 69.68 -6.46 4.48
N GLN A 220 69.14 -6.38 3.27
CA GLN A 220 69.92 -6.21 2.05
C GLN A 220 70.47 -4.78 1.99
N PRO A 221 71.79 -4.58 1.82
CA PRO A 221 72.34 -3.24 1.62
C PRO A 221 71.75 -2.67 0.33
N CYS A 222 71.04 -1.54 0.46
CA CYS A 222 70.61 -0.77 -0.70
C CYS A 222 71.82 -0.47 -1.58
N PRO A 223 71.75 -0.72 -2.91
CA PRO A 223 72.82 -0.33 -3.82
C PRO A 223 73.15 1.14 -3.62
N LEU A 224 74.44 1.47 -3.50
CA LEU A 224 74.90 2.83 -3.27
C LEU A 224 74.35 3.75 -4.37
N ASP A 225 73.59 4.77 -3.97
CA ASP A 225 73.12 5.81 -4.87
C ASP A 225 74.30 6.69 -5.29
N ARG A 226 74.95 6.30 -6.40
CA ARG A 226 76.11 7.01 -6.94
C ARG A 226 75.76 8.39 -7.52
N VAL A 227 74.47 8.71 -7.63
CA VAL A 227 73.98 9.96 -8.22
C VAL A 227 73.32 10.87 -7.18
N ASN A 228 73.25 10.48 -5.91
CA ASN A 228 72.63 11.24 -4.83
C ASN A 228 71.25 11.82 -5.22
N ARG A 229 70.42 11.02 -5.90
CA ARG A 229 69.10 11.39 -6.46
C ARG A 229 69.10 12.55 -7.47
N GLN A 230 70.25 12.88 -8.07
CA GLN A 230 70.35 13.84 -9.16
C GLN A 230 70.18 13.11 -10.51
N PHE A 231 68.95 13.09 -11.02
CA PHE A 231 68.60 12.42 -12.29
C PHE A 231 68.71 13.35 -13.51
N HIS A 232 69.23 14.56 -13.33
CA HIS A 232 69.45 15.50 -14.42
C HIS A 232 70.90 15.37 -14.91
N ALA A 233 71.09 15.06 -16.20
CA ALA A 233 72.39 15.03 -16.85
C ALA A 233 72.54 16.18 -17.85
N GLU A 234 73.70 16.82 -17.90
CA GLU A 234 73.99 17.91 -18.87
C GLU A 234 74.18 17.42 -20.31
N ARG A 235 74.46 16.13 -20.50
CA ARG A 235 74.65 15.52 -21.82
C ARG A 235 74.16 14.06 -21.86
N PRO A 236 73.72 13.55 -23.03
CA PRO A 236 73.37 12.14 -23.20
C PRO A 236 74.52 11.21 -22.78
N ASN A 237 74.20 10.02 -22.26
CA ASN A 237 75.15 9.00 -21.78
C ASN A 237 76.05 9.41 -20.59
N ALA A 238 75.82 10.56 -19.94
CA ALA A 238 76.53 10.93 -18.72
C ALA A 238 75.99 10.22 -17.46
N LEU A 239 74.72 9.80 -17.46
CA LEU A 239 74.07 9.06 -16.38
C LEU A 239 73.34 7.85 -16.94
N GLY A 240 73.59 6.67 -16.35
CA GLY A 240 72.90 5.43 -16.68
C GLY A 240 72.05 4.98 -15.51
N ALA A 241 70.73 4.90 -15.71
CA ALA A 241 69.82 4.31 -14.74
C ALA A 241 69.60 2.83 -15.09
N VAL A 242 69.87 1.95 -14.13
CA VAL A 242 69.60 0.51 -14.25
C VAL A 242 68.40 0.21 -13.37
N SER A 243 67.36 -0.38 -13.95
CA SER A 243 66.26 -0.95 -13.18
C SER A 243 66.47 -2.45 -13.04
N ILE A 244 66.33 -2.96 -11.81
CA ILE A 244 66.36 -4.39 -11.52
C ILE A 244 64.93 -4.79 -11.21
N SER A 245 64.37 -5.69 -12.02
CA SER A 245 63.08 -6.31 -11.77
C SER A 245 63.33 -7.71 -11.23
N VAL A 246 62.92 -7.99 -9.98
CA VAL A 246 62.96 -9.34 -9.44
C VAL A 246 61.70 -10.05 -9.94
N CYS A 247 61.87 -10.97 -10.89
CA CYS A 247 60.80 -11.89 -11.28
C CYS A 247 60.78 -13.05 -10.28
N GLU A 248 59.75 -13.11 -9.45
CA GLU A 248 59.48 -14.27 -8.62
C GLU A 248 58.93 -15.38 -9.53
N ALA A 249 59.70 -16.44 -9.73
CA ALA A 249 59.25 -17.62 -10.48
C ALA A 249 58.21 -18.36 -9.64
N VAL A 250 56.93 -18.20 -9.98
CA VAL A 250 55.85 -19.02 -9.41
C VAL A 250 55.99 -20.42 -10.00
N GLY A 251 56.55 -21.34 -9.23
CA GLY A 251 56.62 -22.76 -9.58
C GLY A 251 55.22 -23.38 -9.51
N GLU A 252 54.56 -23.53 -10.67
CA GLU A 252 53.47 -24.50 -10.82
C GLU A 252 54.06 -25.91 -10.78
N LEU A 253 53.93 -26.60 -9.64
CA LEU A 253 54.02 -28.05 -9.58
C LEU A 253 52.77 -28.63 -10.26
N VAL A 254 52.86 -28.81 -11.57
CA VAL A 254 52.00 -29.75 -12.30
C VAL A 254 52.43 -31.16 -11.87
N SER A 255 51.72 -31.73 -10.89
CA SER A 255 51.72 -33.16 -10.63
C SER A 255 50.63 -33.79 -11.49
N GLY A 256 51.05 -34.49 -12.54
CA GLY A 256 50.17 -35.35 -13.32
C GLY A 256 49.99 -36.71 -12.64
N CYS A 257 48.73 -37.10 -12.47
CA CYS A 257 48.17 -38.43 -12.66
C CYS A 257 46.65 -38.26 -12.90
#